data_AF-A0A0A1FEQ7-F1
#
_entry.id   AF-A0A0A1FEQ7-F1
#
_cell.length_a   1.000
_cell.length_b   1.000
_cell.length_c   1.000
_cell.angle_alpha   90.00
_cell.angle_beta   90.00
_cell.angle_gamma   90.00
#
_symmetry.space_group_name_H-M   'P 1'
#
loop_
_entity.id
_entity.type
_entity.pdbx_description
1 polymer ?
#
loop_
_entity_poly.entity_id
_entity_poly.type
_entity_poly.pdbx_seq_one_letter_code
_entity_poly.pdbx_strand_id
1 'polypeptide(L)'
;MLCFVPLETTPTPKIFGFAEFIAAVALLAVVYTITDVRYKFRIAVTPGWMYISTFYLIGVVGLQTLLTEVWMAAHWWVPKTVDWLTRTTWQAAFGLLFLGTFLTWMYYAFIRPPIFGRRNAARFAMELYRYILRGNDEELKVIANELARSAAALIKHSREIVPPPHNEKESAATSSRRAKACDYAFDILLLIANRKFCRQIVATSPVTVLAFFRAITETGKFSVPVGQFSRNISSEAILQKGSFLYGETEGYDSGLLGYIKPVSQALYSNYALIEQVGRTGSSPLDIYYDEQWTWDAKQWGGFCRAALISLKGSFVTGSIAEPTMVLNRALNSMESAYRDLHQLDGKSFAYESGVGAQLRTIVDFVKKAIDILEQAPNPPTPIRQRKNKHIGKNIYDHIADLLYNICRAAAGMKAPSNDSWSIQYVVVWSAIFERFDNRRVRKIIQCKVRRLLYDQIEYLATFPNYEGAAILGYCLNMLGLTSPENRNGIYRVSYPLTKTIHSWTRRNYLWLQKECPAVADNILCGDISFERARDYVNLEDGLPMNVHVPNRLVLTARHGMSREPRKYYLNLDVPVAPPINIK
;
A
#
# COMPACT_ATOMS: atom_id res chain seq x y z
N MET A 1 -73.09 38.02 4.96
CA MET A 1 -73.65 37.25 6.08
C MET A 1 -73.21 35.81 5.93
N LEU A 2 -72.51 35.23 6.90
CA LEU A 2 -72.19 33.80 6.97
C LEU A 2 -73.43 33.07 7.53
N CYS A 3 -74.18 32.36 6.69
CA CYS A 3 -75.29 31.52 7.15
C CYS A 3 -74.77 30.11 7.45
N PHE A 4 -75.03 29.60 8.65
CA PHE A 4 -74.65 28.26 9.08
C PHE A 4 -75.86 27.33 9.02
N VAL A 5 -75.71 26.15 8.43
CA VAL A 5 -76.80 25.16 8.26
C VAL A 5 -76.29 23.78 8.71
N PRO A 6 -77.14 22.92 9.31
CA PRO A 6 -76.79 21.53 9.59
C PRO A 6 -76.44 20.77 8.30
N LEU A 7 -75.55 19.80 8.41
CA LEU A 7 -75.05 19.05 7.27
C LEU A 7 -76.15 18.22 6.59
N GLU A 8 -76.30 18.36 5.26
CA GLU A 8 -77.25 17.56 4.48
C GLU A 8 -76.86 16.06 4.50
N THR A 9 -77.86 15.18 4.65
CA THR A 9 -77.71 13.72 4.83
C THR A 9 -77.39 12.96 3.54
N THR A 10 -76.93 13.64 2.49
CA THR A 10 -76.59 12.99 1.22
C THR A 10 -75.26 12.22 1.38
N PRO A 11 -75.20 10.95 0.94
CA PRO A 11 -73.98 10.14 1.07
C PRO A 11 -72.89 10.69 0.14
N THR A 12 -72.07 11.58 0.67
CA THR A 12 -70.85 12.04 -0.01
C THR A 12 -69.81 10.91 -0.04
N PRO A 13 -69.16 10.62 -1.19
CA PRO A 13 -68.16 9.57 -1.28
C PRO A 13 -66.96 9.85 -0.37
N LYS A 14 -66.55 8.86 0.43
CA LYS A 14 -65.38 8.95 1.33
C LYS A 14 -64.12 8.61 0.53
N ILE A 15 -63.18 9.56 0.47
CA ILE A 15 -61.92 9.39 -0.29
C ILE A 15 -60.76 9.04 0.65
N PHE A 16 -60.65 9.73 1.79
CA PHE A 16 -59.59 9.53 2.77
C PHE A 16 -60.08 9.95 4.16
N GLY A 17 -60.16 9.01 5.11
CA GLY A 17 -60.57 9.27 6.48
C GLY A 17 -59.60 8.73 7.52
N PHE A 18 -60.02 8.69 8.77
CA PHE A 18 -59.13 8.36 9.89
C PHE A 18 -58.67 6.89 9.84
N ALA A 19 -59.58 5.98 9.47
CA ALA A 19 -59.25 4.56 9.30
C ALA A 19 -58.20 4.35 8.20
N GLU A 20 -58.35 5.03 7.05
CA GLU A 20 -57.40 4.97 5.94
C GLU A 20 -56.05 5.60 6.32
N PHE A 21 -56.07 6.70 7.08
CA PHE A 21 -54.87 7.32 7.64
C PHE A 21 -54.12 6.38 8.58
N ILE A 22 -54.80 5.74 9.55
CA ILE A 22 -54.18 4.75 10.45
C ILE A 22 -53.58 3.60 9.66
N ALA A 23 -54.32 3.05 8.69
CA ALA A 23 -53.82 1.98 7.85
C ALA A 23 -52.55 2.39 7.09
N ALA A 24 -52.52 3.60 6.54
CA ALA A 24 -51.37 4.13 5.82
C ALA A 24 -50.17 4.39 6.74
N VAL A 25 -50.38 4.91 7.95
CA VAL A 25 -49.32 5.12 8.95
C VAL A 25 -48.78 3.78 9.46
N ALA A 26 -49.65 2.80 9.69
CA ALA A 26 -49.23 1.45 10.08
C ALA A 26 -48.39 0.80 8.98
N LEU A 27 -48.81 0.91 7.72
CA LEU A 27 -48.03 0.44 6.58
C LEU A 27 -46.67 1.16 6.50
N LEU A 28 -46.64 2.48 6.69
CA LEU A 28 -45.40 3.26 6.68
C LEU A 28 -44.44 2.80 7.78
N ALA A 29 -44.95 2.54 8.99
CA ALA A 29 -44.16 2.04 10.11
C ALA A 29 -43.59 0.64 9.81
N VAL A 30 -44.41 -0.27 9.28
CA VAL A 30 -43.97 -1.61 8.85
C VAL A 30 -42.89 -1.50 7.78
N VAL A 31 -43.13 -0.71 6.72
CA VAL A 31 -42.14 -0.47 5.67
C VAL A 31 -40.85 0.07 6.27
N TYR A 32 -40.90 1.09 7.13
CA TYR A 32 -39.72 1.69 7.75
C TYR A 32 -38.93 0.69 8.61
N THR A 33 -39.62 -0.18 9.37
CA THR A 33 -38.93 -1.20 10.20
C THR A 33 -38.18 -2.22 9.35
N ILE A 34 -38.79 -2.70 8.25
CA ILE A 34 -38.24 -3.71 7.35
C ILE A 34 -37.22 -3.12 6.37
N THR A 35 -37.25 -1.80 6.15
CA THR A 35 -36.38 -1.11 5.20
C THR A 35 -34.89 -1.28 5.55
N ASP A 36 -34.10 -1.57 4.51
CA ASP A 36 -32.65 -1.73 4.58
C ASP A 36 -31.94 -0.45 5.11
N VAL A 37 -30.80 -0.68 5.76
CA VAL A 37 -29.88 0.30 6.34
C VAL A 37 -29.56 1.41 5.33
N ARG A 38 -29.39 1.04 4.05
CA ARG A 38 -29.16 1.97 2.93
C ARG A 38 -30.14 3.14 2.93
N TYR A 39 -31.43 2.83 3.00
CA TYR A 39 -32.47 3.85 2.87
C TYR A 39 -32.66 4.60 4.19
N LYS A 40 -32.51 3.93 5.33
CA LYS A 40 -32.48 4.57 6.65
C LYS A 40 -31.39 5.65 6.71
N PHE A 41 -30.18 5.34 6.23
CA PHE A 41 -29.09 6.30 6.11
C PHE A 41 -29.42 7.45 5.17
N ARG A 42 -29.92 7.16 3.95
CA ARG A 42 -30.33 8.20 2.98
C ARG A 42 -31.34 9.18 3.58
N ILE A 43 -32.38 8.68 4.24
CA ILE A 43 -33.41 9.52 4.86
C ILE A 43 -32.81 10.31 6.02
N ALA A 44 -31.96 9.69 6.86
CA ALA A 44 -31.24 10.34 7.97
C ALA A 44 -30.40 11.56 7.55
N VAL A 45 -29.75 11.48 6.39
CA VAL A 45 -28.86 12.54 5.88
C VAL A 45 -29.55 13.52 4.91
N THR A 46 -30.87 13.49 4.82
CA THR A 46 -31.63 14.46 4.01
C THR A 46 -31.46 15.90 4.51
N PRO A 47 -31.38 16.89 3.59
CA PRO A 47 -31.25 18.29 3.96
C PRO A 47 -32.56 18.83 4.56
N GLY A 48 -32.45 19.75 5.54
CA GLY A 48 -33.60 20.44 6.13
C GLY A 48 -34.29 19.65 7.24
N TRP A 49 -35.46 20.08 7.72
CA TRP A 49 -36.10 19.52 8.92
C TRP A 49 -37.02 18.32 8.65
N MET A 50 -36.69 17.47 7.67
CA MET A 50 -37.59 16.42 7.17
C MET A 50 -38.25 15.59 8.27
N TYR A 51 -37.49 15.01 9.21
CA TYR A 51 -38.07 14.22 10.31
C TYR A 51 -39.04 15.01 11.18
N ILE A 52 -38.67 16.23 11.55
CA ILE A 52 -39.48 17.10 12.40
C ILE A 52 -40.76 17.50 11.65
N SER A 53 -40.63 17.93 10.40
CA SER A 53 -41.77 18.29 9.57
C SER A 53 -42.69 17.09 9.31
N THR A 54 -42.14 15.91 9.02
CA THR A 54 -42.93 14.70 8.79
C THR A 54 -43.65 14.27 10.06
N PHE A 55 -43.00 14.33 11.23
CA PHE A 55 -43.62 13.99 12.51
C PHE A 55 -44.81 14.92 12.81
N TYR A 56 -44.62 16.24 12.74
CA TYR A 56 -45.71 17.19 12.98
C TYR A 56 -46.80 17.08 11.92
N LEU A 57 -46.44 16.90 10.65
CA LEU A 57 -47.41 16.81 9.56
C LEU A 57 -48.28 15.56 9.69
N ILE A 58 -47.69 14.40 10.01
CA ILE A 58 -48.45 13.17 10.29
C ILE A 58 -49.38 13.40 11.49
N GLY A 59 -48.88 14.01 12.58
CA GLY A 59 -49.70 14.31 13.75
C GLY A 59 -50.87 15.25 13.46
N VAL A 60 -50.62 16.33 12.71
CA VAL A 60 -51.65 17.31 12.32
C VAL A 60 -52.69 16.68 11.38
N VAL A 61 -52.26 15.93 10.35
CA VAL A 61 -53.18 15.22 9.45
C VAL A 61 -54.02 14.20 10.21
N GLY A 62 -53.42 13.44 11.14
CA GLY A 62 -54.14 12.48 11.96
C GLY A 62 -55.18 13.13 12.87
N LEU A 63 -54.80 14.21 13.56
CA LEU A 63 -55.71 14.94 14.43
C LEU A 63 -56.84 15.62 13.63
N GLN A 64 -56.51 16.23 12.50
CA GLN A 64 -57.49 16.92 11.65
C GLN A 64 -58.45 15.94 10.98
N THR A 65 -57.97 14.78 10.50
CA THR A 65 -58.85 13.74 9.94
C THR A 65 -59.80 13.17 10.99
N LEU A 66 -59.33 12.95 12.22
CA LEU A 66 -60.17 12.53 13.35
C LEU A 66 -61.21 13.60 13.72
N LEU A 67 -60.77 14.84 13.92
CA LEU A 67 -61.66 15.96 14.26
C LEU A 67 -62.70 16.19 13.16
N THR A 68 -62.32 16.07 11.89
CA THR A 68 -63.26 16.19 10.77
C THR A 68 -64.29 15.05 10.79
N GLU A 69 -63.90 13.82 11.09
CA GLU A 69 -64.87 12.72 11.21
C GLU A 69 -65.80 12.88 12.42
N VAL A 70 -65.30 13.29 13.59
CA VAL A 70 -66.12 13.56 14.79
C VAL A 70 -67.06 14.73 14.55
N TRP A 71 -66.56 15.82 13.95
CA TRP A 71 -67.33 17.01 13.62
C TRP A 71 -68.55 16.66 12.74
N MET A 72 -68.32 15.80 11.74
CA MET A 72 -69.34 15.37 10.80
C MET A 72 -70.30 14.35 11.40
N ALA A 73 -69.81 13.42 12.23
CA ALA A 73 -70.64 12.46 12.96
C ALA A 73 -71.57 13.14 13.97
N ALA A 74 -71.14 14.27 14.55
CA ALA A 74 -71.94 15.05 15.49
C ALA A 74 -72.92 16.04 14.82
N HIS A 75 -73.00 16.07 13.49
CA HIS A 75 -73.90 16.96 12.71
C HIS A 75 -73.81 18.46 13.07
N TRP A 76 -72.62 18.94 13.43
CA TRP A 76 -72.42 20.36 13.75
C TRP A 76 -72.52 21.25 12.50
N TRP A 77 -72.63 22.55 12.74
CA TRP A 77 -73.00 23.53 11.74
C TRP A 77 -71.86 23.85 10.76
N VAL A 78 -72.18 23.96 9.47
CA VAL A 78 -71.22 24.32 8.40
C VAL A 78 -71.65 25.62 7.72
N PRO A 79 -70.71 26.54 7.40
CA PRO A 79 -71.04 27.78 6.69
C PRO A 79 -71.47 27.48 5.26
N LYS A 80 -72.72 27.84 4.92
CA LYS A 80 -73.35 27.65 3.60
C LYS A 80 -72.76 28.56 2.50
N THR A 81 -71.91 29.52 2.85
CA THR A 81 -71.35 30.52 1.92
C THR A 81 -70.10 30.07 1.18
N VAL A 82 -69.64 28.82 1.38
CA VAL A 82 -68.38 28.32 0.83
C VAL A 82 -68.59 26.99 0.09
N ASP A 83 -69.15 27.06 -1.12
CA ASP A 83 -69.51 25.88 -1.93
C ASP A 83 -68.31 25.01 -2.34
N TRP A 84 -67.10 25.56 -2.34
CA TRP A 84 -65.88 24.81 -2.68
C TRP A 84 -65.34 23.98 -1.50
N LEU A 85 -65.85 24.18 -0.28
CA LEU A 85 -65.31 23.57 0.94
C LEU A 85 -66.13 22.35 1.37
N THR A 86 -66.26 21.38 0.46
CA THR A 86 -67.02 20.14 0.70
C THR A 86 -66.18 19.10 1.44
N ARG A 87 -66.82 18.11 2.07
CA ARG A 87 -66.15 16.99 2.78
C ARG A 87 -65.06 16.33 1.94
N THR A 88 -65.36 16.10 0.66
CA THR A 88 -64.45 15.47 -0.30
C THR A 88 -63.21 16.32 -0.54
N THR A 89 -63.32 17.65 -0.55
CA THR A 89 -62.18 18.54 -0.77
C THR A 89 -61.19 18.55 0.39
N TRP A 90 -61.66 18.56 1.65
CA TRP A 90 -60.79 18.44 2.83
C TRP A 90 -60.12 17.07 2.91
N GLN A 91 -60.88 16.00 2.70
CA GLN A 91 -60.35 14.63 2.71
C GLN A 91 -59.31 14.44 1.59
N ALA A 92 -59.59 14.93 0.38
CA ALA A 92 -58.64 14.89 -0.72
C ALA A 92 -57.39 15.73 -0.45
N ALA A 93 -57.53 16.92 0.14
CA ALA A 93 -56.39 17.77 0.51
C ALA A 93 -55.48 17.08 1.54
N PHE A 94 -56.04 16.49 2.60
CA PHE A 94 -55.27 15.76 3.60
C PHE A 94 -54.64 14.48 3.04
N GLY A 95 -55.38 13.73 2.21
CA GLY A 95 -54.85 12.57 1.51
C GLY A 95 -53.69 12.92 0.58
N LEU A 96 -53.81 14.02 -0.18
CA LEU A 96 -52.77 14.51 -1.08
C LEU A 96 -51.55 15.01 -0.31
N LEU A 97 -51.75 15.71 0.80
CA LEU A 97 -50.68 16.20 1.65
C LEU A 97 -49.91 15.04 2.32
N PHE A 98 -50.63 14.02 2.81
CA PHE A 98 -50.01 12.80 3.31
C PHE A 98 -49.23 12.06 2.21
N LEU A 99 -49.86 11.84 1.05
CA LEU A 99 -49.22 11.21 -0.11
C LEU A 99 -47.98 11.99 -0.55
N GLY A 100 -48.04 13.33 -0.57
CA GLY A 100 -46.91 14.19 -0.88
C GLY A 100 -45.73 14.00 0.06
N THR A 101 -45.97 13.82 1.36
CA THR A 101 -44.88 13.50 2.31
C THR A 101 -44.25 12.14 2.06
N PHE A 102 -45.06 11.12 1.77
CA PHE A 102 -44.58 9.80 1.43
C PHE A 102 -43.77 9.80 0.13
N LEU A 103 -44.27 10.48 -0.90
CA LEU A 103 -43.57 10.64 -2.17
C LEU A 103 -42.25 11.41 -2.01
N THR A 104 -42.19 12.38 -1.10
CA THR A 104 -40.94 13.08 -0.78
C THR A 104 -39.92 12.14 -0.13
N TRP A 105 -40.36 11.27 0.78
CA TRP A 105 -39.51 10.22 1.36
C TRP A 105 -39.00 9.25 0.28
N MET A 106 -39.90 8.77 -0.59
CA MET A 106 -39.55 7.90 -1.73
C MET A 106 -38.58 8.58 -2.70
N TYR A 107 -38.78 9.86 -2.97
CA TYR A 107 -37.89 10.64 -3.83
C TYR A 107 -36.45 10.65 -3.31
N TYR A 108 -36.24 10.94 -2.02
CA TYR A 108 -34.89 10.95 -1.44
C TYR A 108 -34.35 9.54 -1.14
N ALA A 109 -35.20 8.57 -0.85
CA ALA A 109 -34.76 7.21 -0.60
C ALA A 109 -34.33 6.49 -1.90
N PHE A 110 -35.05 6.68 -3.01
CA PHE A 110 -34.86 5.89 -4.24
C PHE A 110 -34.39 6.70 -5.45
N ILE A 111 -34.97 7.89 -5.68
CA ILE A 111 -34.78 8.63 -6.95
C ILE A 111 -33.54 9.52 -6.91
N ARG A 112 -33.42 10.37 -5.89
CA ARG A 112 -32.33 11.35 -5.74
C ARG A 112 -31.74 11.29 -4.34
N PRO A 113 -30.87 10.29 -4.07
CA PRO A 113 -30.24 10.14 -2.77
C PRO A 113 -29.45 11.41 -2.39
N PRO A 114 -29.54 11.85 -1.12
CA PRO A 114 -28.81 13.04 -0.68
C PRO A 114 -27.30 12.83 -0.71
N ILE A 115 -26.61 13.82 -1.27
CA ILE A 115 -25.16 13.92 -1.31
C ILE A 115 -24.71 14.90 -0.21
N PHE A 116 -23.50 14.72 0.31
CA PHE A 116 -22.91 15.68 1.25
C PHE A 116 -22.94 17.10 0.69
N GLY A 117 -23.37 18.06 1.51
CA GLY A 117 -23.41 19.47 1.18
C GLY A 117 -23.67 20.35 2.38
N ARG A 118 -23.68 21.68 2.17
CA ARG A 118 -23.79 22.65 3.27
C ARG A 118 -25.05 22.51 4.13
N ARG A 119 -26.15 22.04 3.53
CA ARG A 119 -27.47 21.93 4.20
C ARG A 119 -27.63 20.66 5.05
N ASN A 120 -26.80 19.63 4.84
CA ASN A 120 -26.84 18.38 5.58
C ASN A 120 -25.52 18.01 6.26
N ALA A 121 -24.46 18.82 6.15
CA ALA A 121 -23.11 18.50 6.63
C ALA A 121 -23.06 17.97 8.08
N ALA A 122 -23.68 18.68 9.03
CA ALA A 122 -23.69 18.27 10.44
C ALA A 122 -24.39 16.92 10.67
N ARG A 123 -25.53 16.70 10.00
CA ARG A 123 -26.28 15.44 10.12
C ARG A 123 -25.55 14.31 9.44
N PHE A 124 -25.00 14.55 8.27
CA PHE A 124 -24.20 13.57 7.54
C PHE A 124 -23.02 13.09 8.39
N ALA A 125 -22.28 14.02 9.01
CA ALA A 125 -21.17 13.69 9.90
C ALA A 125 -21.64 12.89 11.13
N MET A 126 -22.71 13.34 11.79
CA MET A 126 -23.25 12.68 12.98
C MET A 126 -23.76 11.25 12.69
N GLU A 127 -24.53 11.06 11.62
CA GLU A 127 -25.05 9.74 11.28
C GLU A 127 -23.93 8.79 10.84
N LEU A 128 -22.98 9.27 10.03
CA LEU A 128 -21.81 8.47 9.66
C LEU A 128 -20.99 8.07 10.89
N TYR A 129 -20.79 8.99 11.83
CA TYR A 129 -20.13 8.73 13.11
C TYR A 129 -20.85 7.65 13.91
N ARG A 130 -22.19 7.70 14.00
CA ARG A 130 -22.98 6.68 14.69
C ARG A 130 -22.82 5.30 14.09
N TYR A 131 -22.89 5.16 12.76
CA TYR A 131 -22.71 3.85 12.12
C TYR A 131 -21.29 3.30 12.32
N ILE A 132 -20.27 4.15 12.20
CA ILE A 132 -18.87 3.75 12.43
C ILE A 132 -18.63 3.36 13.90
N LEU A 133 -19.17 4.13 14.85
CA LEU A 133 -19.05 3.85 16.28
C LEU A 133 -19.78 2.57 16.69
N ARG A 134 -20.99 2.35 16.16
CA ARG A 134 -21.76 1.11 16.40
C ARG A 134 -21.04 -0.11 15.85
N GLY A 135 -20.35 0.04 14.73
CA GLY A 135 -19.43 -0.97 14.21
C GLY A 135 -20.10 -2.28 13.77
N ASN A 136 -21.38 -2.28 13.39
CA ASN A 136 -22.03 -3.47 12.83
C ASN A 136 -21.53 -3.72 11.41
N ASP A 137 -20.94 -4.89 11.14
CA ASP A 137 -20.27 -5.17 9.86
C ASP A 137 -21.24 -5.12 8.67
N GLU A 138 -22.47 -5.64 8.79
CA GLU A 138 -23.44 -5.60 7.68
C GLU A 138 -23.90 -4.17 7.37
N GLU A 139 -24.09 -3.35 8.40
CA GLU A 139 -24.42 -1.93 8.22
C GLU A 139 -23.26 -1.19 7.57
N LEU A 140 -22.03 -1.42 8.04
CA LEU A 140 -20.84 -0.77 7.50
C LEU A 140 -20.59 -1.09 6.03
N LYS A 141 -20.84 -2.32 5.57
CA LYS A 141 -20.73 -2.68 4.14
C LYS A 141 -21.63 -1.83 3.26
N VAL A 142 -22.86 -1.60 3.72
CA VAL A 142 -23.86 -0.79 3.01
C VAL A 142 -23.46 0.68 3.02
N ILE A 143 -23.06 1.21 4.19
CA ILE A 143 -22.63 2.60 4.36
C ILE A 143 -21.37 2.91 3.55
N ALA A 144 -20.40 1.98 3.49
CA ALA A 144 -19.20 2.09 2.68
C ALA A 144 -19.57 2.41 1.22
N ASN A 145 -20.49 1.65 0.63
CA ASN A 145 -20.90 1.85 -0.76
C ASN A 145 -21.69 3.17 -0.97
N GLU A 146 -22.55 3.55 -0.03
CA GLU A 146 -23.30 4.81 -0.13
C GLU A 146 -22.38 6.05 -0.04
N LEU A 147 -21.28 5.94 0.70
CA LEU A 147 -20.31 7.03 0.87
C LEU A 147 -19.66 7.45 -0.46
N ALA A 148 -19.48 6.53 -1.42
CA ALA A 148 -18.87 6.80 -2.72
C ALA A 148 -19.52 8.00 -3.45
N ARG A 149 -20.84 8.18 -3.32
CA ARG A 149 -21.58 9.28 -3.96
C ARG A 149 -21.22 10.66 -3.41
N SER A 150 -20.75 10.70 -2.17
CA SER A 150 -20.37 11.94 -1.49
C SER A 150 -18.88 12.24 -1.58
N ALA A 151 -18.06 11.35 -2.18
CA ALA A 151 -16.61 11.51 -2.27
C ALA A 151 -16.21 12.85 -2.91
N ALA A 152 -16.74 13.17 -4.09
CA ALA A 152 -16.43 14.42 -4.79
C ALA A 152 -16.83 15.66 -3.99
N ALA A 153 -18.00 15.63 -3.34
CA ALA A 153 -18.47 16.74 -2.53
C ALA A 153 -17.65 16.93 -1.25
N LEU A 154 -17.26 15.84 -0.60
CA LEU A 154 -16.41 15.86 0.61
C LEU A 154 -15.03 16.43 0.29
N ILE A 155 -14.37 15.97 -0.77
CA ILE A 155 -13.06 16.49 -1.18
C ILE A 155 -13.15 17.96 -1.59
N LYS A 156 -14.17 18.33 -2.37
CA LYS A 156 -14.37 19.73 -2.80
C LYS A 156 -14.56 20.67 -1.60
N HIS A 157 -15.35 20.25 -0.61
CA HIS A 157 -15.69 21.07 0.55
C HIS A 157 -14.68 21.00 1.70
N SER A 158 -13.84 19.97 1.77
CA SER A 158 -12.81 19.88 2.82
C SER A 158 -11.84 21.06 2.75
N ARG A 159 -11.44 21.53 3.93
CA ARG A 159 -10.26 22.39 4.08
C ARG A 159 -8.99 21.58 3.85
N GLU A 160 -7.94 22.27 3.41
CA GLU A 160 -6.61 21.71 3.29
C GLU A 160 -5.86 21.81 4.62
N ILE A 161 -4.93 20.88 4.83
CA ILE A 161 -3.96 20.91 5.93
C ILE A 161 -2.97 22.02 5.60
N VAL A 162 -3.22 23.21 6.15
CA VAL A 162 -2.28 24.33 6.15
C VAL A 162 -1.72 24.45 7.57
N PRO A 163 -0.40 24.60 7.76
CA PRO A 163 0.13 24.94 9.08
C PRO A 163 -0.53 26.26 9.56
N PRO A 164 -0.89 26.36 10.86
CA PRO A 164 -1.59 27.54 11.35
C PRO A 164 -0.78 28.81 11.02
N PRO A 165 -1.41 29.85 10.46
CA PRO A 165 -0.71 31.11 10.22
C PRO A 165 -0.25 31.69 11.57
N HIS A 166 0.93 32.30 11.58
CA HIS A 166 1.60 32.82 12.78
C HIS A 166 0.81 33.93 13.52
N ASN A 167 -0.28 34.43 12.94
CA ASN A 167 -1.13 35.49 13.49
C ASN A 167 -2.59 35.03 13.62
N GLU A 168 -3.04 34.87 14.87
CA GLU A 168 -4.39 34.41 15.24
C GLU A 168 -5.52 35.39 14.86
N LYS A 169 -5.19 36.66 14.62
CA LYS A 169 -6.19 37.75 14.50
C LYS A 169 -6.84 37.89 13.11
N GLU A 170 -6.25 37.35 12.04
CA GLU A 170 -6.84 37.39 10.68
C GLU A 170 -7.79 36.22 10.39
N SER A 171 -7.72 35.11 11.14
CA SER A 171 -8.56 33.92 10.94
C SER A 171 -9.99 34.05 11.50
N ALA A 172 -10.25 35.01 12.39
CA ALA A 172 -11.52 35.11 13.10
C ALA A 172 -12.65 35.75 12.28
N ALA A 173 -12.35 36.64 11.33
CA ALA A 173 -13.37 37.42 10.62
C ALA A 173 -13.99 36.70 9.39
N THR A 174 -13.27 35.76 8.78
CA THR A 174 -13.71 35.01 7.57
C THR A 174 -14.38 33.66 7.88
N SER A 175 -14.34 33.20 9.13
CA SER A 175 -14.70 31.83 9.54
C SER A 175 -16.19 31.62 9.89
N SER A 176 -16.92 32.64 10.35
CA SER A 176 -18.18 32.46 11.08
C SER A 176 -19.35 31.76 10.34
N ARG A 177 -19.44 31.82 9.00
CA ARG A 177 -20.53 31.15 8.23
C ARG A 177 -20.09 30.14 7.17
N ARG A 178 -18.83 30.17 6.71
CA ARG A 178 -18.25 29.18 5.78
C ARG A 178 -17.61 27.98 6.52
N ALA A 179 -17.23 28.12 7.80
CA ALA A 179 -16.48 27.11 8.55
C ALA A 179 -17.23 25.78 8.74
N LYS A 180 -18.50 25.79 9.14
CA LYS A 180 -19.18 24.56 9.62
C LYS A 180 -19.13 23.40 8.63
N ALA A 181 -19.47 23.61 7.36
CA ALA A 181 -19.52 22.51 6.38
C ALA A 181 -18.12 22.03 5.95
N CYS A 182 -17.12 22.92 5.91
CA CYS A 182 -15.75 22.56 5.57
C CYS A 182 -15.10 21.76 6.71
N ASP A 183 -15.37 22.14 7.97
CA ASP A 183 -14.89 21.43 9.15
C ASP A 183 -15.53 20.04 9.24
N TYR A 184 -16.86 19.92 9.03
CA TYR A 184 -17.48 18.59 8.96
C TYR A 184 -16.93 17.72 7.83
N ALA A 185 -16.60 18.28 6.67
CA ALA A 185 -15.98 17.52 5.59
C ALA A 185 -14.58 17.02 6.00
N PHE A 186 -13.78 17.88 6.65
CA PHE A 186 -12.47 17.54 7.20
C PHE A 186 -12.57 16.42 8.24
N ASP A 187 -13.49 16.56 9.19
CA ASP A 187 -13.72 15.56 10.25
C ASP A 187 -14.23 14.24 9.68
N ILE A 188 -15.08 14.27 8.66
CA ILE A 188 -15.53 13.05 7.96
C ILE A 188 -14.34 12.33 7.32
N LEU A 189 -13.43 13.05 6.65
CA LEU A 189 -12.26 12.44 6.02
C LEU A 189 -11.33 11.76 7.04
N LEU A 190 -11.20 12.33 8.24
CA LEU A 190 -10.51 11.69 9.36
C LEU A 190 -11.29 10.50 9.93
N LEU A 191 -12.60 10.63 10.06
CA LEU A 191 -13.48 9.59 10.61
C LEU A 191 -13.51 8.33 9.74
N ILE A 192 -13.57 8.47 8.41
CA ILE A 192 -13.60 7.34 7.48
C ILE A 192 -12.28 6.58 7.44
N ALA A 193 -11.21 7.16 8.01
CA ALA A 193 -9.95 6.47 8.22
C ALA A 193 -10.02 5.42 9.34
N ASN A 194 -11.15 5.21 10.00
CA ASN A 194 -11.31 4.13 10.98
C ASN A 194 -10.95 2.77 10.36
N ARG A 195 -10.04 2.02 10.99
CA ARG A 195 -9.51 0.75 10.44
C ARG A 195 -10.60 -0.30 10.17
N LYS A 196 -11.58 -0.44 11.06
CA LYS A 196 -12.70 -1.38 10.88
C LYS A 196 -13.56 -0.98 9.68
N PHE A 197 -13.78 0.32 9.49
CA PHE A 197 -14.52 0.81 8.33
C PHE A 197 -13.72 0.63 7.02
N CYS A 198 -12.42 0.94 7.02
CA CYS A 198 -11.53 0.68 5.88
C CYS A 198 -11.53 -0.80 5.46
N ARG A 199 -11.55 -1.72 6.43
CA ARG A 199 -11.67 -3.16 6.16
C ARG A 199 -12.90 -3.49 5.31
N GLN A 200 -14.05 -2.95 5.69
CA GLN A 200 -15.31 -3.16 4.96
C GLN A 200 -15.30 -2.48 3.59
N ILE A 201 -14.74 -1.27 3.47
CA ILE A 201 -14.55 -0.60 2.17
C ILE A 201 -13.76 -1.49 1.22
N VAL A 202 -12.62 -2.02 1.67
CA VAL A 202 -11.75 -2.88 0.86
C VAL A 202 -12.46 -4.18 0.47
N ALA A 203 -13.22 -4.78 1.39
CA ALA A 203 -13.90 -6.05 1.16
C ALA A 203 -15.08 -5.94 0.19
N THR A 204 -15.92 -4.90 0.32
CA THR A 204 -17.23 -4.85 -0.34
C THR A 204 -17.46 -3.65 -1.25
N SER A 205 -16.69 -2.57 -1.12
CA SER A 205 -16.85 -1.39 -1.98
C SER A 205 -15.52 -0.72 -2.37
N PRO A 206 -14.67 -1.38 -3.18
CA PRO A 206 -13.47 -0.76 -3.74
C PRO A 206 -13.78 0.50 -4.58
N VAL A 207 -15.00 0.61 -5.12
CA VAL A 207 -15.52 1.77 -5.85
C VAL A 207 -15.46 3.04 -4.98
N THR A 208 -15.61 2.93 -3.66
CA THR A 208 -15.51 4.07 -2.76
C THR A 208 -14.10 4.64 -2.74
N VAL A 209 -13.07 3.78 -2.65
CA VAL A 209 -11.67 4.18 -2.77
C VAL A 209 -11.46 4.90 -4.11
N LEU A 210 -11.90 4.29 -5.20
CA LEU A 210 -11.81 4.88 -6.54
C LEU A 210 -12.43 6.29 -6.61
N ALA A 211 -13.62 6.47 -6.04
CA ALA A 211 -14.33 7.75 -6.05
C ALA A 211 -13.58 8.84 -5.28
N PHE A 212 -13.02 8.54 -4.11
CA PHE A 212 -12.23 9.50 -3.34
C PHE A 212 -10.93 9.90 -4.05
N PHE A 213 -10.14 8.93 -4.51
CA PHE A 213 -8.84 9.22 -5.13
C PHE A 213 -8.94 9.86 -6.52
N ARG A 214 -10.00 9.54 -7.28
CA ARG A 214 -10.35 10.31 -8.49
C ARG A 214 -10.75 11.74 -8.17
N ALA A 215 -11.63 11.95 -7.19
CA ALA A 215 -12.04 13.29 -6.79
C ALA A 215 -10.85 14.16 -6.32
N ILE A 216 -9.90 13.57 -5.59
CA ILE A 216 -8.67 14.27 -5.18
C ILE A 216 -7.84 14.66 -6.40
N THR A 217 -7.65 13.73 -7.35
CA THR A 217 -6.88 13.98 -8.57
C THR A 217 -7.54 15.04 -9.46
N GLU A 218 -8.86 14.95 -9.66
CA GLU A 218 -9.65 15.89 -10.46
C GLU A 218 -9.69 17.30 -9.86
N THR A 219 -9.70 17.41 -8.53
CA THR A 219 -9.69 18.71 -7.85
C THR A 219 -8.29 19.30 -7.65
N GLY A 220 -7.23 18.50 -7.82
CA GLY A 220 -5.84 18.89 -7.55
C GLY A 220 -5.54 19.18 -6.07
N LYS A 221 -6.47 18.88 -5.16
CA LYS A 221 -6.35 19.18 -3.72
C LYS A 221 -5.63 18.06 -2.98
N PHE A 222 -4.29 18.03 -3.06
CA PHE A 222 -3.50 16.94 -2.46
C PHE A 222 -3.27 17.08 -0.95
N SER A 223 -3.51 18.26 -0.37
CA SER A 223 -3.30 18.55 1.06
C SER A 223 -4.53 18.28 1.93
N VAL A 224 -5.48 17.46 1.49
CA VAL A 224 -6.66 17.07 2.29
C VAL A 224 -6.30 15.97 3.31
N PRO A 225 -7.03 15.83 4.44
CA PRO A 225 -6.69 14.89 5.52
C PRO A 225 -7.04 13.43 5.20
N VAL A 226 -6.49 12.90 4.11
CA VAL A 226 -6.75 11.54 3.61
C VAL A 226 -5.58 10.58 3.84
N GLY A 227 -4.51 11.03 4.51
CA GLY A 227 -3.33 10.18 4.74
C GLY A 227 -3.62 8.95 5.59
N GLN A 228 -4.30 9.11 6.73
CA GLN A 228 -4.66 7.95 7.54
C GLN A 228 -5.63 7.01 6.80
N PHE A 229 -6.55 7.59 6.00
CA PHE A 229 -7.48 6.82 5.18
C PHE A 229 -6.75 6.01 4.11
N SER A 230 -5.83 6.63 3.37
CA SER A 230 -5.03 5.98 2.32
C SER A 230 -4.20 4.83 2.90
N ARG A 231 -3.48 5.08 4.00
CA ARG A 231 -2.68 4.09 4.72
C ARG A 231 -3.51 2.91 5.20
N ASN A 232 -4.66 3.17 5.83
CA ASN A 232 -5.51 2.10 6.37
C ASN A 232 -6.19 1.30 5.26
N ILE A 233 -6.59 1.92 4.16
CA ILE A 233 -7.07 1.22 2.96
C ILE A 233 -5.97 0.31 2.41
N SER A 234 -4.73 0.79 2.26
CA SER A 234 -3.62 -0.04 1.77
C SER A 234 -3.27 -1.19 2.70
N SER A 235 -3.25 -0.94 4.02
CA SER A 235 -2.99 -1.97 5.03
C SER A 235 -4.04 -3.08 4.96
N GLU A 236 -5.33 -2.72 4.97
CA GLU A 236 -6.42 -3.70 4.87
C GLU A 236 -6.48 -4.37 3.49
N ALA A 237 -6.11 -3.68 2.40
CA ALA A 237 -6.02 -4.26 1.06
C ALA A 237 -4.91 -5.31 0.96
N ILE A 238 -3.77 -5.12 1.63
CA ILE A 238 -2.71 -6.13 1.66
C ILE A 238 -3.11 -7.32 2.52
N LEU A 239 -3.71 -7.08 3.69
CA LEU A 239 -4.15 -8.15 4.58
C LEU A 239 -5.23 -9.05 3.95
N GLN A 240 -6.16 -8.46 3.20
CA GLN A 240 -7.26 -9.19 2.58
C GLN A 240 -6.90 -9.68 1.17
N LYS A 241 -6.67 -10.99 1.03
CA LYS A 241 -6.36 -11.63 -0.27
C LYS A 241 -7.48 -11.52 -1.31
N GLY A 242 -8.70 -11.17 -0.91
CA GLY A 242 -9.83 -10.86 -1.80
C GLY A 242 -9.89 -9.39 -2.25
N SER A 243 -8.93 -8.54 -1.89
CA SER A 243 -8.95 -7.12 -2.24
C SER A 243 -8.61 -6.87 -3.71
N PHE A 244 -8.86 -5.63 -4.14
CA PHE A 244 -8.48 -5.14 -5.48
C PHE A 244 -7.00 -5.33 -5.79
N LEU A 245 -6.09 -5.35 -4.79
CA LEU A 245 -4.66 -5.59 -5.05
C LEU A 245 -4.39 -6.97 -5.65
N TYR A 246 -5.21 -7.97 -5.33
CA TYR A 246 -5.08 -9.34 -5.81
C TYR A 246 -6.01 -9.66 -6.99
N GLY A 247 -7.09 -8.88 -7.14
CA GLY A 247 -8.01 -8.97 -8.28
C GLY A 247 -7.66 -8.09 -9.48
N GLU A 248 -6.74 -7.12 -9.36
CA GLU A 248 -6.31 -6.23 -10.46
C GLU A 248 -4.88 -6.54 -10.92
N THR A 249 -4.58 -7.81 -11.21
CA THR A 249 -3.18 -8.27 -11.37
C THR A 249 -2.78 -8.47 -12.82
N GLU A 250 -3.32 -9.52 -13.44
CA GLU A 250 -3.03 -9.96 -14.80
C GLU A 250 -4.33 -10.17 -15.55
N GLY A 251 -4.34 -9.76 -16.82
CA GLY A 251 -5.57 -9.73 -17.61
C GLY A 251 -6.15 -11.11 -17.95
N TYR A 252 -5.36 -12.18 -17.86
CA TYR A 252 -5.84 -13.54 -18.10
C TYR A 252 -6.82 -13.99 -17.02
N ASP A 253 -6.44 -13.87 -15.74
CA ASP A 253 -7.30 -14.30 -14.61
C ASP A 253 -8.26 -13.20 -14.15
N SER A 254 -7.91 -11.93 -14.34
CA SER A 254 -8.65 -10.78 -13.81
C SER A 254 -9.53 -10.07 -14.85
N GLY A 255 -9.52 -10.52 -16.10
CA GLY A 255 -10.23 -9.88 -17.22
C GLY A 255 -9.87 -8.40 -17.39
N LEU A 256 -10.85 -7.58 -17.79
CA LEU A 256 -10.66 -6.14 -18.05
C LEU A 256 -10.05 -5.39 -16.85
N LEU A 257 -10.50 -5.70 -15.63
CA LEU A 257 -10.02 -5.04 -14.41
C LEU A 257 -8.54 -5.31 -14.15
N GLY A 258 -8.02 -6.46 -14.59
CA GLY A 258 -6.58 -6.77 -14.57
C GLY A 258 -5.74 -5.87 -15.47
N TYR A 259 -6.28 -5.40 -16.59
CA TYR A 259 -5.56 -4.51 -17.51
C TYR A 259 -5.60 -3.05 -17.05
N ILE A 260 -6.79 -2.56 -16.70
CA ILE A 260 -6.99 -1.14 -16.37
C ILE A 260 -6.64 -0.80 -14.92
N LYS A 261 -6.76 -1.77 -13.99
CA LYS A 261 -6.41 -1.66 -12.56
C LYS A 261 -6.96 -0.38 -11.89
N PRO A 262 -8.26 -0.09 -12.00
CA PRO A 262 -8.80 1.24 -11.75
C PRO A 262 -8.54 1.72 -10.32
N VAL A 263 -8.73 0.84 -9.32
CA VAL A 263 -8.55 1.22 -7.91
C VAL A 263 -7.07 1.37 -7.60
N SER A 264 -6.24 0.42 -8.03
CA SER A 264 -4.80 0.46 -7.79
C SER A 264 -4.15 1.67 -8.48
N GLN A 265 -4.56 1.99 -9.70
CA GLN A 265 -4.07 3.19 -10.40
C GLN A 265 -4.53 4.46 -9.69
N ALA A 266 -5.80 4.59 -9.31
CA ALA A 266 -6.27 5.79 -8.63
C ALA A 266 -5.54 6.05 -7.29
N LEU A 267 -5.26 4.99 -6.54
CA LEU A 267 -4.62 5.09 -5.22
C LEU A 267 -3.09 5.27 -5.31
N TYR A 268 -2.42 4.56 -6.22
CA TYR A 268 -0.96 4.45 -6.22
C TYR A 268 -0.27 5.12 -7.42
N SER A 269 -0.95 5.56 -8.48
CA SER A 269 -0.25 6.09 -9.67
C SER A 269 0.06 7.59 -9.62
N ASN A 270 -0.73 8.37 -8.88
CA ASN A 270 -0.51 9.80 -8.78
C ASN A 270 0.61 10.09 -7.75
N TYR A 271 1.85 10.13 -8.24
CA TYR A 271 3.02 10.27 -7.38
C TYR A 271 3.02 11.59 -6.59
N ALA A 272 2.58 12.70 -7.20
CA ALA A 272 2.49 13.99 -6.53
C ALA A 272 1.53 13.95 -5.33
N LEU A 273 0.39 13.27 -5.48
CA LEU A 273 -0.55 13.03 -4.38
C LEU A 273 0.10 12.20 -3.27
N ILE A 274 0.72 11.08 -3.62
CA ILE A 274 1.34 10.16 -2.67
C ILE A 274 2.43 10.85 -1.85
N GLU A 275 3.28 11.62 -2.51
CA GLU A 275 4.36 12.38 -1.87
C GLU A 275 3.80 13.46 -0.95
N GLN A 276 2.78 14.22 -1.38
CA GLN A 276 2.17 15.26 -0.57
C GLN A 276 1.46 14.70 0.67
N VAL A 277 0.73 13.60 0.50
CA VAL A 277 0.06 12.89 1.60
C VAL A 277 1.08 12.26 2.54
N GLY A 278 2.20 11.77 2.02
CA GLY A 278 3.32 11.27 2.83
C GLY A 278 4.04 12.35 3.64
N ARG A 279 4.08 13.60 3.15
CA ARG A 279 4.65 14.75 3.89
C ARG A 279 3.73 15.28 4.98
N THR A 280 2.43 15.28 4.73
CA THR A 280 1.43 15.84 5.65
C THR A 280 0.86 14.82 6.64
N GLY A 281 1.09 13.53 6.42
CA GLY A 281 0.61 12.45 7.27
C GLY A 281 1.22 11.10 6.92
N SER A 282 0.40 10.15 6.50
CA SER A 282 0.84 8.82 6.08
C SER A 282 0.45 8.56 4.63
N SER A 283 1.43 8.17 3.82
CA SER A 283 1.20 7.69 2.46
C SER A 283 0.49 6.32 2.47
N PRO A 284 -0.21 5.95 1.38
CA PRO A 284 -0.71 4.58 1.21
C PRO A 284 0.41 3.51 1.23
N LEU A 285 1.69 3.89 1.07
CA LEU A 285 2.83 2.98 1.22
C LEU A 285 3.45 2.95 2.63
N ASP A 286 3.03 3.84 3.54
CA ASP A 286 3.60 3.96 4.90
C ASP A 286 2.90 3.00 5.87
N ILE A 287 3.04 1.70 5.64
CA ILE A 287 2.37 0.69 6.46
C ILE A 287 3.13 0.48 7.76
N TYR A 288 2.40 0.34 8.86
CA TYR A 288 3.00 0.20 10.19
C TYR A 288 3.81 -1.10 10.30
N TYR A 289 5.02 -1.01 10.87
CA TYR A 289 6.02 -2.08 10.82
C TYR A 289 5.57 -3.36 11.52
N ASP A 290 4.80 -3.25 12.62
CA ASP A 290 4.29 -4.43 13.34
C ASP A 290 3.37 -5.29 12.47
N GLU A 291 2.64 -4.67 11.53
CA GLU A 291 1.77 -5.41 10.61
C GLU A 291 2.58 -6.22 9.60
N GLN A 292 3.72 -5.68 9.15
CA GLN A 292 4.58 -6.27 8.13
C GLN A 292 5.25 -7.57 8.61
N TRP A 293 5.50 -7.71 9.91
CA TRP A 293 6.16 -8.90 10.48
C TRP A 293 5.34 -10.17 10.35
N THR A 294 4.03 -10.05 10.15
CA THR A 294 3.13 -11.20 10.00
C THR A 294 2.87 -11.58 8.55
N TRP A 295 3.45 -10.86 7.60
CA TRP A 295 3.09 -11.00 6.19
C TRP A 295 3.70 -12.21 5.52
N ASP A 296 2.89 -12.95 4.76
CA ASP A 296 3.37 -13.99 3.86
C ASP A 296 3.89 -13.42 2.52
N ALA A 297 4.44 -14.30 1.68
CA ALA A 297 4.97 -13.92 0.37
C ALA A 297 3.90 -13.31 -0.58
N LYS A 298 2.62 -13.67 -0.42
CA LYS A 298 1.53 -13.09 -1.23
C LYS A 298 1.23 -11.66 -0.78
N GLN A 299 1.23 -11.41 0.53
CA GLN A 299 1.05 -10.08 1.11
C GLN A 299 2.18 -9.13 0.74
N TRP A 300 3.43 -9.58 0.84
CA TRP A 300 4.57 -8.85 0.28
C TRP A 300 4.41 -8.61 -1.23
N GLY A 301 3.86 -9.56 -1.98
CA GLY A 301 3.57 -9.40 -3.40
C GLY A 301 2.57 -8.29 -3.69
N GLY A 302 1.51 -8.17 -2.87
CA GLY A 302 0.54 -7.08 -2.92
C GLY A 302 1.19 -5.72 -2.64
N PHE A 303 2.03 -5.63 -1.61
CA PHE A 303 2.78 -4.41 -1.28
C PHE A 303 3.76 -4.01 -2.39
N CYS A 304 4.56 -4.96 -2.89
CA CYS A 304 5.46 -4.77 -4.02
C CYS A 304 4.74 -4.24 -5.26
N ARG A 305 3.54 -4.76 -5.55
CA ARG A 305 2.71 -4.28 -6.67
C ARG A 305 2.30 -2.82 -6.49
N ALA A 306 1.85 -2.43 -5.30
CA ALA A 306 1.52 -1.04 -4.99
C ALA A 306 2.74 -0.10 -5.15
N ALA A 307 3.91 -0.54 -4.67
CA ALA A 307 5.17 0.19 -4.83
C ALA A 307 5.58 0.33 -6.30
N LEU A 308 5.43 -0.72 -7.13
CA LEU A 308 5.71 -0.67 -8.57
C LEU A 308 4.78 0.29 -9.32
N ILE A 309 3.50 0.35 -8.97
CA ILE A 309 2.56 1.32 -9.56
C ILE A 309 2.97 2.75 -9.20
N SER A 310 3.37 2.99 -7.95
CA SER A 310 3.87 4.28 -7.48
C SER A 310 5.17 4.69 -8.15
N LEU A 311 6.09 3.75 -8.30
CA LEU A 311 7.32 3.93 -9.06
C LEU A 311 6.98 4.31 -10.51
N LYS A 312 6.11 3.57 -11.19
CA LYS A 312 5.65 3.89 -12.56
C LYS A 312 5.00 5.29 -12.66
N GLY A 313 4.22 5.68 -11.65
CA GLY A 313 3.63 7.01 -11.53
C GLY A 313 4.65 8.15 -11.43
N SER A 314 5.79 7.90 -10.79
CA SER A 314 6.87 8.90 -10.65
C SER A 314 7.53 9.26 -11.99
N PHE A 315 7.49 8.38 -13.00
CA PHE A 315 8.01 8.69 -14.34
C PHE A 315 7.14 9.68 -15.08
N VAL A 316 5.81 9.53 -14.97
CA VAL A 316 4.84 10.40 -15.64
C VAL A 316 4.95 11.84 -15.13
N THR A 317 5.34 12.00 -13.86
CA THR A 317 5.48 13.31 -13.19
C THR A 317 6.88 13.92 -13.29
N GLY A 318 7.88 13.19 -13.81
CA GLY A 318 9.25 13.70 -14.02
C GLY A 318 10.15 13.71 -12.77
N SER A 319 9.72 13.15 -11.64
CA SER A 319 10.37 13.29 -10.32
C SER A 319 11.54 12.33 -10.04
N ILE A 320 12.06 11.61 -11.03
CA ILE A 320 13.08 10.54 -10.85
C ILE A 320 14.41 11.07 -10.30
N ALA A 321 14.73 12.33 -10.60
CA ALA A 321 15.96 12.98 -10.15
C ALA A 321 15.86 13.56 -8.73
N GLU A 322 14.65 13.69 -8.19
CA GLU A 322 14.41 14.25 -6.87
C GLU A 322 14.40 13.15 -5.79
N PRO A 323 14.77 13.47 -4.53
CA PRO A 323 14.67 12.53 -3.43
C PRO A 323 13.23 12.08 -3.21
N THR A 324 12.96 10.79 -3.41
CA THR A 324 11.62 10.20 -3.27
C THR A 324 11.41 9.69 -1.85
N MET A 325 10.89 10.55 -0.96
CA MET A 325 10.76 10.21 0.47
C MET A 325 9.85 9.00 0.69
N VAL A 326 8.70 8.94 0.01
CA VAL A 326 7.75 7.84 0.19
C VAL A 326 8.29 6.53 -0.36
N LEU A 327 8.83 6.51 -1.58
CA LEU A 327 9.38 5.28 -2.16
C LEU A 327 10.58 4.78 -1.37
N ASN A 328 11.46 5.66 -0.89
CA ASN A 328 12.56 5.26 -0.01
C ASN A 328 12.05 4.58 1.27
N ARG A 329 11.04 5.15 1.94
CA ARG A 329 10.43 4.50 3.13
C ARG A 329 9.80 3.14 2.79
N ALA A 330 9.17 3.01 1.63
CA ALA A 330 8.62 1.74 1.17
C ALA A 330 9.73 0.70 0.90
N LEU A 331 10.84 1.10 0.27
CA LEU A 331 11.99 0.24 0.01
C LEU A 331 12.64 -0.23 1.32
N ASN A 332 12.82 0.66 2.29
CA ASN A 332 13.35 0.32 3.61
C ASN A 332 12.40 -0.63 4.37
N SER A 333 11.08 -0.51 4.17
CA SER A 333 10.11 -1.42 4.78
C SER A 333 10.26 -2.85 4.27
N MET A 334 10.71 -3.04 3.02
CA MET A 334 10.92 -4.38 2.43
C MET A 334 12.03 -5.18 3.12
N GLU A 335 12.89 -4.54 3.91
CA GLU A 335 13.91 -5.24 4.72
C GLU A 335 13.28 -6.21 5.72
N SER A 336 12.09 -5.88 6.22
CA SER A 336 11.33 -6.74 7.13
C SER A 336 11.01 -8.11 6.52
N ALA A 337 10.91 -8.21 5.18
CA ALA A 337 10.55 -9.44 4.48
C ALA A 337 11.65 -10.52 4.50
N TYR A 338 12.90 -10.12 4.77
CA TYR A 338 14.05 -11.02 4.74
C TYR A 338 14.94 -10.91 5.99
N ARG A 339 14.48 -10.21 7.03
CA ARG A 339 15.15 -10.12 8.35
C ARG A 339 15.36 -11.50 8.98
N ASP A 340 14.40 -12.39 8.77
CA ASP A 340 14.35 -13.72 9.38
C ASP A 340 15.08 -14.80 8.56
N LEU A 341 15.92 -14.41 7.60
CA LEU A 341 16.72 -15.37 6.82
C LEU A 341 17.62 -16.26 7.69
N HIS A 342 18.08 -15.76 8.83
CA HIS A 342 18.85 -16.55 9.81
C HIS A 342 18.06 -17.75 10.35
N GLN A 343 16.73 -17.74 10.30
CA GLN A 343 15.90 -18.90 10.70
C GLN A 343 16.06 -20.09 9.74
N LEU A 344 16.73 -19.91 8.60
CA LEU A 344 17.05 -20.95 7.63
C LEU A 344 18.38 -21.65 7.92
N ASP A 345 19.15 -21.16 8.90
CA ASP A 345 20.42 -21.75 9.28
C ASP A 345 20.25 -23.21 9.72
N GLY A 346 21.09 -24.09 9.17
CA GLY A 346 21.03 -25.54 9.42
C GLY A 346 19.80 -26.28 8.89
N LYS A 347 18.85 -25.60 8.21
CA LYS A 347 17.65 -26.26 7.65
C LYS A 347 17.85 -26.65 6.18
N SER A 348 17.34 -27.83 5.82
CA SER A 348 17.20 -28.26 4.43
C SER A 348 15.94 -27.67 3.78
N PHE A 349 15.94 -27.52 2.45
CA PHE A 349 14.82 -26.94 1.68
C PHE A 349 14.55 -25.46 2.02
N ALA A 350 15.61 -24.71 2.33
CA ALA A 350 15.52 -23.29 2.64
C ALA A 350 14.82 -22.49 1.52
N TYR A 351 14.96 -22.96 0.28
CA TYR A 351 14.27 -22.41 -0.89
C TYR A 351 12.75 -22.51 -0.79
N GLU A 352 12.18 -23.63 -0.34
CA GLU A 352 10.72 -23.84 -0.31
C GLU A 352 10.05 -23.22 0.93
N SER A 353 10.85 -22.77 1.89
CA SER A 353 10.36 -22.11 3.11
C SER A 353 9.57 -20.83 2.84
N GLY A 354 8.70 -20.45 3.78
CA GLY A 354 7.96 -19.18 3.73
C GLY A 354 8.88 -17.96 3.63
N VAL A 355 10.00 -17.97 4.36
CA VAL A 355 11.02 -16.90 4.33
C VAL A 355 11.72 -16.85 2.97
N GLY A 356 12.06 -18.00 2.39
CA GLY A 356 12.61 -18.08 1.04
C GLY A 356 11.64 -17.55 -0.02
N ALA A 357 10.34 -17.81 0.12
CA ALA A 357 9.31 -17.27 -0.75
C ALA A 357 9.17 -15.74 -0.62
N GLN A 358 9.24 -15.19 0.59
CA GLN A 358 9.21 -13.74 0.83
C GLN A 358 10.42 -13.06 0.16
N LEU A 359 11.63 -13.60 0.35
CA LEU A 359 12.84 -13.09 -0.29
C LEU A 359 12.72 -13.08 -1.82
N ARG A 360 12.22 -14.18 -2.42
CA ARG A 360 11.97 -14.24 -3.87
C ARG A 360 11.02 -13.13 -4.34
N THR A 361 9.95 -12.86 -3.58
CA THR A 361 9.00 -11.79 -3.92
C THR A 361 9.67 -10.42 -3.92
N ILE A 362 10.56 -10.12 -2.96
CA ILE A 362 11.30 -8.84 -2.94
C ILE A 362 12.31 -8.77 -4.08
N VAL A 363 13.02 -9.85 -4.37
CA VAL A 363 13.97 -9.88 -5.50
C VAL A 363 13.26 -9.71 -6.84
N ASP A 364 12.09 -10.34 -7.02
CA ASP A 364 11.24 -10.14 -8.21
C ASP A 364 10.75 -8.70 -8.33
N PHE A 365 10.38 -8.07 -7.21
CA PHE A 365 10.09 -6.64 -7.17
C PHE A 365 11.27 -5.81 -7.69
N VAL A 366 12.50 -6.09 -7.23
CA VAL A 366 13.67 -5.34 -7.70
C VAL A 366 13.88 -5.52 -9.20
N LYS A 367 13.75 -6.74 -9.74
CA LYS A 367 13.84 -6.99 -11.20
C LYS A 367 12.85 -6.10 -11.95
N LYS A 368 11.57 -6.13 -11.56
CA LYS A 368 10.50 -5.33 -12.17
C LYS A 368 10.72 -3.82 -11.99
N ALA A 369 11.25 -3.38 -10.86
CA ALA A 369 11.57 -1.97 -10.62
C ALA A 369 12.68 -1.48 -11.57
N ILE A 370 13.71 -2.30 -11.80
CA ILE A 370 14.77 -2.01 -12.78
C ILE A 370 14.20 -1.93 -14.20
N ASP A 371 13.31 -2.86 -14.57
CA ASP A 371 12.69 -2.88 -15.89
C ASP A 371 11.81 -1.64 -16.14
N ILE A 372 11.11 -1.17 -15.11
CA ILE A 372 10.36 0.09 -15.14
C ILE A 372 11.32 1.28 -15.30
N LEU A 373 12.44 1.31 -14.56
CA LEU A 373 13.42 2.40 -14.66
C LEU A 373 14.11 2.47 -16.02
N GLU A 374 14.28 1.35 -16.73
CA GLU A 374 14.83 1.36 -18.09
C GLU A 374 13.92 2.09 -19.07
N GLN A 375 12.61 2.16 -18.81
CA GLN A 375 11.65 2.89 -19.66
C GLN A 375 11.76 4.42 -19.50
N ALA A 376 12.64 4.92 -18.61
CA ALA A 376 12.81 6.35 -18.40
C ALA A 376 13.43 7.04 -19.62
N PRO A 377 12.90 8.20 -20.07
CA PRO A 377 13.40 8.88 -21.27
C PRO A 377 14.82 9.44 -21.13
N ASN A 378 15.39 9.53 -19.92
CA ASN A 378 16.76 9.97 -19.68
C ASN A 378 17.34 9.29 -18.41
N PRO A 379 17.80 8.04 -18.48
CA PRO A 379 18.48 7.43 -17.34
C PRO A 379 19.72 8.25 -17.00
N PRO A 380 20.05 8.46 -15.70
CA PRO A 380 21.23 9.21 -15.31
C PRO A 380 22.46 8.61 -16.00
N THR A 381 23.45 9.43 -16.29
CA THR A 381 24.78 8.90 -16.61
C THR A 381 25.29 8.11 -15.40
N PRO A 382 26.17 7.11 -15.58
CA PRO A 382 26.79 6.40 -14.47
C PRO A 382 27.63 7.40 -13.65
N ILE A 383 26.99 8.08 -12.72
CA ILE A 383 27.62 9.04 -11.82
C ILE A 383 28.37 8.19 -10.80
N ARG A 384 29.71 8.34 -10.78
CA ARG A 384 30.53 7.95 -9.63
C ARG A 384 29.83 8.45 -8.38
N GLN A 385 29.57 7.57 -7.41
CA GLN A 385 29.30 8.02 -6.04
C GLN A 385 30.46 8.93 -5.67
N ARG A 386 30.23 10.25 -5.69
CA ARG A 386 31.23 11.23 -5.30
C ARG A 386 31.33 11.07 -3.80
N LYS A 387 32.48 10.61 -3.31
CA LYS A 387 32.82 10.48 -1.88
C LYS A 387 32.57 11.77 -1.06
N ASN A 388 32.29 12.90 -1.70
CA ASN A 388 31.94 14.17 -1.09
C ASN A 388 30.94 14.96 -1.96
N LYS A 389 29.67 14.98 -1.56
CA LYS A 389 28.77 16.16 -1.57
C LYS A 389 27.38 15.71 -1.12
N HIS A 390 26.73 16.55 -0.31
CA HIS A 390 25.36 16.43 0.23
C HIS A 390 24.24 16.36 -0.83
N ILE A 391 24.47 15.70 -1.97
CA ILE A 391 23.45 15.43 -2.99
C ILE A 391 22.63 14.26 -2.45
N GLY A 392 21.32 14.48 -2.27
CA GLY A 392 20.39 13.46 -1.79
C GLY A 392 20.44 12.20 -2.67
N LYS A 393 20.28 11.03 -2.04
CA LYS A 393 20.14 9.74 -2.75
C LYS A 393 18.93 9.82 -3.69
N ASN A 394 19.09 9.29 -4.90
CA ASN A 394 17.99 9.13 -5.85
C ASN A 394 17.44 7.70 -5.81
N ILE A 395 16.40 7.43 -6.62
CA ILE A 395 15.76 6.10 -6.66
C ILE A 395 16.73 4.97 -7.08
N TYR A 396 17.73 5.26 -7.93
CA TYR A 396 18.75 4.28 -8.32
C TYR A 396 19.68 3.94 -7.17
N ASP A 397 20.01 4.91 -6.32
CA ASP A 397 20.76 4.70 -5.08
C ASP A 397 19.96 3.84 -4.11
N HIS A 398 18.67 4.15 -3.89
CA HIS A 398 17.82 3.39 -2.98
C HIS A 398 17.60 1.94 -3.41
N ILE A 399 17.44 1.67 -4.71
CA ILE A 399 17.37 0.29 -5.22
C ILE A 399 18.71 -0.43 -5.07
N ALA A 400 19.83 0.27 -5.29
CA ALA A 400 21.15 -0.30 -5.06
C ALA A 400 21.39 -0.62 -3.58
N ASP A 401 20.94 0.25 -2.66
CA ASP A 401 20.97 0.01 -1.22
C ASP A 401 20.13 -1.22 -0.84
N LEU A 402 18.90 -1.33 -1.38
CA LEU A 402 18.04 -2.50 -1.14
C LEU A 402 18.71 -3.80 -1.62
N LEU A 403 19.31 -3.80 -2.81
CA LEU A 403 20.06 -4.95 -3.32
C LEU A 403 21.27 -5.28 -2.47
N TYR A 404 22.00 -4.27 -2.01
CA TYR A 404 23.12 -4.45 -1.10
C TYR A 404 22.66 -5.08 0.21
N ASN A 405 21.55 -4.61 0.79
CA ASN A 405 20.98 -5.15 2.03
C ASN A 405 20.50 -6.60 1.87
N ILE A 406 19.94 -6.95 0.69
CA ILE A 406 19.61 -8.33 0.34
C ILE A 406 20.88 -9.20 0.26
N CYS A 407 21.93 -8.73 -0.43
CA CYS A 407 23.22 -9.43 -0.51
C CYS A 407 23.82 -9.63 0.89
N ARG A 408 23.76 -8.60 1.74
CA ARG A 408 24.24 -8.66 3.12
C ARG A 408 23.48 -9.71 3.93
N ALA A 409 22.17 -9.74 3.84
CA ALA A 409 21.35 -10.71 4.55
C ALA A 409 21.62 -12.15 4.07
N ALA A 410 21.76 -12.34 2.75
CA ALA A 410 22.12 -13.64 2.17
C ALA A 410 23.56 -14.08 2.52
N ALA A 411 24.49 -13.13 2.67
CA ALA A 411 25.86 -13.41 3.07
C ALA A 411 25.96 -13.93 4.51
N GLY A 412 25.04 -13.53 5.39
CA GLY A 412 25.02 -13.97 6.78
C GLY A 412 24.48 -15.38 7.02
N MET A 413 23.88 -16.03 6.02
CA MET A 413 23.25 -17.35 6.18
C MET A 413 24.26 -18.47 6.35
N LYS A 414 23.93 -19.43 7.21
CA LYS A 414 24.70 -20.65 7.51
C LYS A 414 23.86 -21.91 7.22
N ALA A 415 23.29 -22.00 6.03
CA ALA A 415 22.56 -23.19 5.58
C ALA A 415 23.53 -24.21 4.90
N PRO A 416 23.14 -25.50 4.78
CA PRO A 416 23.91 -26.49 4.03
C PRO A 416 24.29 -25.98 2.63
N SER A 417 25.46 -26.37 2.11
CA SER A 417 26.05 -25.74 0.91
C SER A 417 25.08 -25.61 -0.28
N ASN A 418 24.32 -26.67 -0.61
CA ASN A 418 23.36 -26.65 -1.71
C ASN A 418 22.21 -25.64 -1.48
N ASP A 419 21.64 -25.59 -0.28
CA ASP A 419 20.54 -24.68 0.08
C ASP A 419 21.03 -23.22 0.14
N SER A 420 22.22 -23.01 0.73
CA SER A 420 22.90 -21.71 0.72
C SER A 420 23.14 -21.24 -0.71
N TRP A 421 23.63 -22.11 -1.60
CA TRP A 421 23.86 -21.78 -3.00
C TRP A 421 22.56 -21.44 -3.75
N SER A 422 21.46 -22.18 -3.51
CA SER A 422 20.17 -21.86 -4.12
C SER A 422 19.67 -20.46 -3.75
N ILE A 423 19.84 -20.03 -2.50
CA ILE A 423 19.42 -18.67 -2.12
C ILE A 423 20.44 -17.62 -2.57
N GLN A 424 21.72 -17.82 -2.23
CA GLN A 424 22.80 -16.87 -2.52
C GLN A 424 22.97 -16.66 -4.03
N TYR A 425 23.08 -17.74 -4.80
CA TYR A 425 23.31 -17.67 -6.24
C TYR A 425 21.99 -17.54 -7.02
N VAL A 426 21.10 -18.52 -6.90
CA VAL A 426 19.92 -18.63 -7.80
C VAL A 426 18.90 -17.53 -7.52
N VAL A 427 18.64 -17.19 -6.26
CA VAL A 427 17.68 -16.13 -5.92
C VAL A 427 18.34 -14.75 -6.00
N VAL A 428 19.43 -14.52 -5.26
CA VAL A 428 19.98 -13.16 -5.09
C VAL A 428 20.96 -12.77 -6.19
N TRP A 429 22.06 -13.52 -6.35
CA TRP A 429 23.14 -13.12 -7.25
C TRP A 429 22.70 -13.07 -8.71
N SER A 430 21.97 -14.09 -9.18
CA SER A 430 21.48 -14.19 -10.57
C SER A 430 20.60 -13.00 -10.94
N ALA A 431 19.77 -12.54 -10.00
CA ALA A 431 18.86 -11.43 -10.23
C ALA A 431 19.60 -10.12 -10.55
N ILE A 432 20.77 -9.95 -9.94
CA ILE A 432 21.56 -8.73 -10.02
C ILE A 432 22.55 -8.81 -11.17
N PHE A 433 23.30 -9.92 -11.30
CA PHE A 433 24.52 -10.01 -12.11
C PHE A 433 24.43 -10.94 -13.33
N GLU A 434 23.34 -11.69 -13.50
CA GLU A 434 23.22 -12.60 -14.65
C GLU A 434 23.00 -11.88 -16.00
N ARG A 435 23.47 -12.53 -17.07
CA ARG A 435 23.99 -11.93 -18.31
C ARG A 435 22.94 -11.44 -19.31
N PHE A 436 21.64 -11.60 -19.05
CA PHE A 436 20.65 -11.55 -20.13
C PHE A 436 20.23 -10.15 -20.58
N ASP A 437 20.67 -9.07 -19.93
CA ASP A 437 20.26 -7.73 -20.34
C ASP A 437 21.37 -6.66 -20.23
N ASN A 438 21.79 -6.11 -21.37
CA ASN A 438 22.89 -5.13 -21.48
C ASN A 438 22.43 -3.67 -21.30
N ARG A 439 21.28 -3.50 -20.66
CA ARG A 439 20.55 -2.26 -20.38
C ARG A 439 21.32 -1.26 -19.54
N ARG A 440 21.06 0.04 -19.76
CA ARG A 440 21.84 1.14 -19.18
C ARG A 440 21.60 1.28 -17.68
N VAL A 441 20.34 1.23 -17.22
CA VAL A 441 20.01 1.36 -15.79
C VAL A 441 20.56 0.19 -15.01
N ARG A 442 20.40 -1.03 -15.52
CA ARG A 442 20.92 -2.24 -14.89
C ARG A 442 22.43 -2.13 -14.63
N LYS A 443 23.22 -1.64 -15.59
CA LYS A 443 24.66 -1.39 -15.42
C LYS A 443 24.97 -0.37 -14.32
N ILE A 444 24.17 0.70 -14.22
CA ILE A 444 24.34 1.74 -13.20
C ILE A 444 24.12 1.13 -11.81
N ILE A 445 23.02 0.41 -11.63
CA ILE A 445 22.68 -0.25 -10.36
C ILE A 445 23.73 -1.31 -10.02
N GLN A 446 24.10 -2.18 -10.95
CA GLN A 446 25.19 -3.16 -10.77
C GLN A 446 26.52 -2.49 -10.40
N CYS A 447 26.84 -1.33 -10.97
CA CYS A 447 28.03 -0.56 -10.60
C CYS A 447 27.95 -0.08 -9.15
N LYS A 448 26.81 0.50 -8.74
CA LYS A 448 26.57 0.96 -7.36
C LYS A 448 26.64 -0.19 -6.37
N VAL A 449 25.97 -1.31 -6.64
CA VAL A 449 26.00 -2.50 -5.77
C VAL A 449 27.41 -3.05 -5.63
N ARG A 450 28.17 -3.20 -6.74
CA ARG A 450 29.59 -3.62 -6.67
C ARG A 450 30.43 -2.67 -5.83
N ARG A 451 30.18 -1.36 -5.92
CA ARG A 451 30.90 -0.36 -5.13
C ARG A 451 30.57 -0.50 -3.64
N LEU A 452 29.29 -0.63 -3.28
CA LEU A 452 28.86 -0.84 -1.88
C LEU A 452 29.46 -2.12 -1.29
N LEU A 453 29.45 -3.23 -2.04
CA LEU A 453 30.08 -4.49 -1.62
C LEU A 453 31.59 -4.32 -1.41
N TYR A 454 32.28 -3.70 -2.37
CA TYR A 454 33.73 -3.48 -2.26
C TYR A 454 34.09 -2.50 -1.14
N ASP A 455 33.32 -1.44 -0.93
CA ASP A 455 33.58 -0.46 0.14
C ASP A 455 33.49 -1.12 1.52
N GLN A 456 32.55 -2.05 1.72
CA GLN A 456 32.46 -2.82 2.97
C GLN A 456 33.63 -3.80 3.15
N ILE A 457 34.11 -4.42 2.07
CA ILE A 457 35.30 -5.30 2.10
C ILE A 457 36.58 -4.48 2.34
N GLU A 458 36.70 -3.32 1.69
CA GLU A 458 37.83 -2.40 1.88
C GLU A 458 37.92 -1.95 3.34
N TYR A 459 36.77 -1.67 3.97
CA TYR A 459 36.68 -1.30 5.37
C TYR A 459 37.23 -2.36 6.34
N LEU A 460 37.17 -3.66 6.01
CA LEU A 460 37.76 -4.73 6.83
C LEU A 460 39.25 -4.58 7.09
N ALA A 461 39.99 -3.98 6.14
CA ALA A 461 41.43 -3.78 6.30
C ALA A 461 41.75 -2.72 7.35
N THR A 462 40.79 -1.83 7.65
CA THR A 462 40.92 -0.80 8.70
C THR A 462 40.25 -1.25 10.00
N PHE A 463 39.10 -1.90 9.90
CA PHE A 463 38.30 -2.34 11.05
C PHE A 463 37.74 -3.75 10.81
N PRO A 464 38.40 -4.80 11.34
CA PRO A 464 37.90 -6.17 11.27
C PRO A 464 36.47 -6.29 11.83
N ASN A 465 35.53 -6.76 11.03
CA ASN A 465 34.13 -6.92 11.43
C ASN A 465 33.47 -8.12 10.75
N TYR A 466 32.46 -8.71 11.40
CA TYR A 466 31.78 -9.92 10.91
C TYR A 466 30.99 -9.68 9.62
N GLU A 467 30.41 -8.50 9.44
CA GLU A 467 29.58 -8.15 8.28
C GLU A 467 30.42 -8.14 6.99
N GLY A 468 31.54 -7.44 6.99
CA GLY A 468 32.44 -7.42 5.85
C GLY A 468 33.02 -8.80 5.57
N ALA A 469 33.36 -9.57 6.60
CA ALA A 469 33.89 -10.93 6.45
C ALA A 469 32.87 -11.86 5.78
N ALA A 470 31.60 -11.79 6.19
CA ALA A 470 30.51 -12.54 5.56
C ALA A 470 30.32 -12.12 4.09
N ILE A 471 30.33 -10.80 3.80
CA ILE A 471 30.22 -10.29 2.42
C ILE A 471 31.39 -10.75 1.54
N LEU A 472 32.60 -10.75 2.08
CA LEU A 472 33.78 -11.24 1.39
C LEU A 472 33.66 -12.73 1.08
N GLY A 473 33.28 -13.55 2.07
CA GLY A 473 33.01 -14.97 1.90
C GLY A 473 31.96 -15.22 0.82
N TYR A 474 30.82 -14.53 0.93
CA TYR A 474 29.73 -14.59 -0.04
C TYR A 474 30.22 -14.29 -1.47
N CYS A 475 31.00 -13.23 -1.65
CA CYS A 475 31.53 -12.90 -2.96
C CYS A 475 32.54 -13.94 -3.47
N LEU A 476 33.41 -14.50 -2.62
CA LEU A 476 34.31 -15.59 -3.02
C LEU A 476 33.52 -16.86 -3.41
N ASN A 477 32.42 -17.15 -2.72
CA ASN A 477 31.55 -18.29 -3.02
C ASN A 477 30.85 -18.11 -4.38
N MET A 478 30.34 -16.89 -4.66
CA MET A 478 29.61 -16.61 -5.90
C MET A 478 30.51 -16.41 -7.12
N LEU A 479 31.68 -15.80 -6.94
CA LEU A 479 32.61 -15.46 -8.03
C LEU A 479 33.61 -16.58 -8.33
N GLY A 480 33.73 -17.55 -7.41
CA GLY A 480 34.75 -18.58 -7.44
C GLY A 480 36.13 -18.07 -7.04
N LEU A 481 37.06 -19.00 -6.84
CA LEU A 481 38.44 -18.70 -6.43
C LEU A 481 39.41 -18.55 -7.61
N THR A 482 38.97 -18.87 -8.82
CA THR A 482 39.78 -18.76 -10.03
C THR A 482 39.56 -17.41 -10.71
N SER A 483 40.66 -16.75 -11.09
CA SER A 483 40.56 -15.55 -11.92
C SER A 483 40.12 -15.94 -13.33
N PRO A 484 39.10 -15.31 -13.92
CA PRO A 484 38.77 -15.53 -15.32
C PRO A 484 39.95 -15.10 -16.19
N GLU A 485 40.53 -16.03 -16.94
CA GLU A 485 41.63 -15.74 -17.89
C GLU A 485 41.17 -14.81 -19.02
N ASN A 486 39.86 -14.79 -19.30
CA ASN A 486 39.29 -14.05 -20.41
C ASN A 486 38.43 -12.86 -19.95
N ARG A 487 38.74 -11.65 -20.47
CA ARG A 487 37.92 -10.43 -20.27
C ARG A 487 36.58 -10.49 -21.03
N ASN A 488 36.45 -11.43 -21.96
CA ASN A 488 35.28 -11.61 -22.81
C ASN A 488 34.49 -12.82 -22.32
N GLY A 489 33.20 -12.64 -21.98
CA GLY A 489 32.38 -13.77 -21.51
C GLY A 489 31.32 -13.43 -20.47
N ILE A 490 30.78 -14.48 -19.86
CA ILE A 490 29.73 -14.46 -18.80
C ILE A 490 30.19 -13.66 -17.58
N TYR A 491 31.50 -13.64 -17.33
CA TYR A 491 32.11 -13.02 -16.16
C TYR A 491 32.45 -11.53 -16.33
N ARG A 492 32.20 -10.89 -17.49
CA ARG A 492 32.65 -9.50 -17.75
C ARG A 492 32.08 -8.48 -16.76
N VAL A 493 30.82 -8.64 -16.35
CA VAL A 493 30.14 -7.72 -15.41
C VAL A 493 30.71 -7.86 -14.00
N SER A 494 31.03 -9.08 -13.58
CA SER A 494 31.54 -9.37 -12.24
C SER A 494 33.07 -9.28 -12.14
N TYR A 495 33.78 -9.30 -13.28
CA TYR A 495 35.24 -9.30 -13.36
C TYR A 495 35.95 -8.22 -12.53
N PRO A 496 35.52 -6.93 -12.55
CA PRO A 496 36.16 -5.90 -11.72
C PRO A 496 36.06 -6.21 -10.22
N LEU A 497 34.92 -6.76 -9.79
CA LEU A 497 34.71 -7.16 -8.40
C LEU A 497 35.56 -8.40 -8.06
N THR A 498 35.56 -9.43 -8.90
CA THR A 498 36.40 -10.64 -8.70
C THR A 498 37.87 -10.29 -8.52
N LYS A 499 38.41 -9.44 -9.40
CA LYS A 499 39.83 -9.07 -9.35
C LYS A 499 40.19 -8.31 -8.07
N THR A 500 39.33 -7.40 -7.65
CA THR A 500 39.59 -6.55 -6.47
C THR A 500 39.43 -7.34 -5.18
N ILE A 501 38.45 -8.25 -5.13
CA ILE A 501 38.28 -9.19 -4.03
C ILE A 501 39.46 -10.15 -3.92
N HIS A 502 39.87 -10.82 -5.01
CA HIS A 502 41.05 -11.71 -4.98
C HIS A 502 42.32 -10.97 -4.56
N SER A 503 42.49 -9.73 -5.04
CA SER A 503 43.61 -8.87 -4.64
C SER A 503 43.56 -8.51 -3.16
N TRP A 504 42.37 -8.21 -2.62
CA TRP A 504 42.22 -7.89 -1.20
C TRP A 504 42.49 -9.13 -0.34
N THR A 505 41.92 -10.29 -0.70
CA THR A 505 42.08 -11.54 0.04
C THR A 505 43.54 -11.97 0.13
N ARG A 506 44.28 -11.93 -0.98
CA ARG A 506 45.72 -12.27 -0.96
C ARG A 506 46.54 -11.36 -0.06
N ARG A 507 46.24 -10.06 -0.01
CA ARG A 507 46.99 -9.11 0.80
C ARG A 507 46.67 -9.20 2.29
N ASN A 508 45.42 -9.48 2.65
CA ASN A 508 44.93 -9.24 4.01
C ASN A 508 44.45 -10.49 4.75
N TYR A 509 44.15 -11.61 4.07
CA TYR A 509 43.55 -12.78 4.75
C TYR A 509 44.47 -13.40 5.81
N LEU A 510 45.76 -13.58 5.50
CA LEU A 510 46.71 -14.16 6.45
C LEU A 510 46.91 -13.28 7.68
N TRP A 511 46.93 -11.95 7.49
CA TRP A 511 46.94 -10.99 8.58
C TRP A 511 45.67 -11.12 9.43
N LEU A 512 44.51 -11.14 8.80
CA LEU A 512 43.22 -11.24 9.49
C LEU A 512 43.11 -12.55 10.28
N GLN A 513 43.57 -13.67 9.71
CA GLN A 513 43.60 -14.95 10.40
C GLN A 513 44.49 -14.94 11.63
N LYS A 514 45.63 -14.24 11.57
CA LYS A 514 46.57 -14.14 12.69
C LYS A 514 46.03 -13.26 13.82
N GLU A 515 45.53 -12.08 13.48
CA GLU A 515 45.14 -11.06 14.48
C GLU A 515 43.69 -11.22 14.96
N CYS A 516 42.79 -11.70 14.09
CA CYS A 516 41.34 -11.79 14.35
C CYS A 516 40.76 -13.10 13.76
N PRO A 517 41.16 -14.29 14.28
CA PRO A 517 40.80 -15.58 13.69
C PRO A 517 39.29 -15.79 13.57
N ALA A 518 38.51 -15.39 14.59
CA ALA A 518 37.04 -15.52 14.56
C ALA A 518 36.38 -14.73 13.42
N VAL A 519 36.97 -13.60 13.00
CA VAL A 519 36.49 -12.82 11.85
C VAL A 519 36.92 -13.47 10.54
N ALA A 520 38.15 -13.99 10.47
CA ALA A 520 38.66 -14.71 9.31
C ALA A 520 37.87 -16.00 9.02
N ASP A 521 37.44 -16.71 10.06
CA ASP A 521 36.61 -17.91 9.94
C ASP A 521 35.24 -17.59 9.33
N ASN A 522 34.71 -16.39 9.55
CA ASN A 522 33.44 -15.97 8.96
C ASN A 522 33.52 -15.72 7.44
N ILE A 523 34.72 -15.66 6.86
CA ILE A 523 34.94 -15.63 5.40
C ILE A 523 34.74 -17.02 4.78
N LEU A 524 34.94 -18.07 5.58
CA LEU A 524 34.84 -19.48 5.14
C LEU A 524 33.36 -19.91 5.09
N CYS A 525 32.61 -19.35 4.14
CA CYS A 525 31.20 -19.71 3.93
C CYS A 525 31.03 -20.78 2.84
N GLY A 526 29.98 -21.59 2.95
CA GLY A 526 29.66 -22.63 1.97
C GLY A 526 30.71 -23.72 1.91
N ASP A 527 31.25 -23.98 0.72
CA ASP A 527 32.28 -25.01 0.49
C ASP A 527 33.72 -24.44 0.49
N ILE A 528 33.91 -23.24 1.03
CA ILE A 528 35.23 -22.60 1.15
C ILE A 528 35.90 -23.06 2.44
N SER A 529 37.13 -23.55 2.34
CA SER A 529 37.99 -23.92 3.46
C SER A 529 39.38 -23.31 3.32
N PHE A 530 40.09 -23.18 4.43
CA PHE A 530 41.46 -22.69 4.44
C PHE A 530 42.45 -23.83 4.67
N GLU A 531 43.42 -23.95 3.79
CA GLU A 531 44.52 -24.92 3.87
C GLU A 531 45.82 -24.18 4.21
N ARG A 532 46.37 -24.49 5.39
CA ARG A 532 47.66 -23.95 5.83
C ARG A 532 48.78 -24.54 5.01
N ALA A 533 49.83 -23.75 4.80
CA ALA A 533 51.03 -24.21 4.14
C ALA A 533 51.62 -25.43 4.88
N ARG A 534 51.97 -26.47 4.12
CA ARG A 534 52.59 -27.70 4.62
C ARG A 534 53.55 -28.23 3.57
N ASP A 535 54.69 -28.69 4.06
CA ASP A 535 55.65 -29.47 3.29
C ASP A 535 55.42 -30.94 3.61
N TYR A 536 55.23 -31.77 2.59
CA TYR A 536 55.25 -33.21 2.76
C TYR A 536 55.99 -33.87 1.60
N VAL A 537 56.58 -35.02 1.91
CA VAL A 537 57.32 -35.83 0.94
C VAL A 537 56.31 -36.77 0.29
N ASN A 538 56.04 -36.58 -1.00
CA ASN A 538 55.31 -37.55 -1.79
C ASN A 538 56.32 -38.54 -2.40
N LEU A 539 55.97 -39.83 -2.35
CA LEU A 539 56.68 -40.89 -3.08
C LEU A 539 55.91 -41.15 -4.38
N GLU A 540 56.12 -40.31 -5.40
CA GLU A 540 55.81 -40.70 -6.78
C GLU A 540 57.03 -41.44 -7.33
N ASP A 541 56.82 -42.64 -7.85
CA ASP A 541 57.86 -43.50 -8.45
C ASP A 541 59.11 -43.77 -7.57
N GLY A 542 58.94 -43.80 -6.25
CA GLY A 542 60.02 -44.13 -5.31
C GLY A 542 61.08 -43.04 -5.11
N LEU A 543 60.87 -41.84 -5.65
CA LEU A 543 61.74 -40.67 -5.42
C LEU A 543 61.03 -39.67 -4.49
N PRO A 544 61.72 -39.14 -3.45
CA PRO A 544 61.13 -38.13 -2.58
C PRO A 544 60.97 -36.81 -3.34
N MET A 545 59.73 -36.45 -3.71
CA MET A 545 59.41 -35.10 -4.15
C MET A 545 58.93 -34.29 -2.94
N ASN A 546 59.64 -33.20 -2.65
CA ASN A 546 59.16 -32.17 -1.73
C ASN A 546 58.03 -31.40 -2.42
N VAL A 547 56.79 -31.67 -2.02
CA VAL A 547 55.62 -30.92 -2.48
C VAL A 547 55.33 -29.82 -1.47
N HIS A 548 55.65 -28.58 -1.82
CA HIS A 548 55.25 -27.42 -1.04
C HIS A 548 53.81 -27.05 -1.38
N VAL A 549 52.91 -27.17 -0.40
CA VAL A 549 51.55 -26.64 -0.52
C VAL A 549 51.56 -25.23 0.10
N PRO A 550 51.28 -24.16 -0.67
CA PRO A 550 51.19 -22.81 -0.13
C PRO A 550 49.91 -22.60 0.68
N ASN A 551 49.86 -21.54 1.49
CA ASN A 551 48.63 -21.09 2.12
C ASN A 551 47.61 -20.76 1.02
N ARG A 552 46.45 -21.41 1.07
CA ARG A 552 45.43 -21.25 0.03
C ARG A 552 44.03 -21.40 0.58
N LEU A 553 43.10 -20.68 -0.04
CA LEU A 553 41.68 -20.98 0.11
C LEU A 553 41.29 -22.04 -0.92
N VAL A 554 40.45 -22.98 -0.51
CA VAL A 554 39.97 -24.10 -1.30
C VAL A 554 38.45 -24.04 -1.37
N LEU A 555 37.90 -23.98 -2.58
CA LEU A 555 36.46 -24.09 -2.82
C LEU A 555 36.17 -25.48 -3.40
N THR A 556 35.33 -26.25 -2.69
CA THR A 556 34.99 -27.62 -3.07
C THR A 556 33.64 -27.66 -3.77
N ALA A 557 33.61 -27.52 -5.10
CA ALA A 557 32.35 -27.47 -5.84
C ALA A 557 31.76 -28.88 -6.03
N ARG A 558 30.56 -29.11 -5.50
CA ARG A 558 29.70 -30.25 -5.87
C ARG A 558 28.84 -29.83 -7.07
N HIS A 559 29.34 -30.01 -8.28
CA HIS A 559 28.53 -29.83 -9.50
C HIS A 559 28.26 -31.20 -10.15
N GLY A 560 27.00 -31.64 -10.10
CA GLY A 560 26.50 -32.83 -10.79
C GLY A 560 26.88 -34.18 -10.16
N MET A 561 26.38 -35.27 -10.75
CA MET A 561 26.63 -36.68 -10.37
C MET A 561 28.08 -37.15 -10.61
N SER A 562 29.07 -36.29 -10.42
CA SER A 562 30.48 -36.68 -10.40
C SER A 562 30.82 -37.33 -9.05
N ARG A 563 31.46 -38.50 -9.06
CA ARG A 563 31.89 -39.20 -7.83
C ARG A 563 32.95 -38.43 -7.03
N GLU A 564 33.66 -37.48 -7.64
CA GLU A 564 34.64 -36.64 -6.96
C GLU A 564 34.34 -35.14 -7.10
N PRO A 565 34.42 -34.37 -6.00
CA PRO A 565 34.19 -32.93 -6.01
C PRO A 565 35.39 -32.20 -6.63
N ARG A 566 35.12 -31.24 -7.53
CA ARG A 566 36.17 -30.39 -8.11
C ARG A 566 36.63 -29.37 -7.07
N LYS A 567 37.94 -29.21 -6.92
CA LYS A 567 38.56 -28.22 -6.03
C LYS A 567 39.13 -27.04 -6.83
N TYR A 568 38.85 -25.84 -6.38
CA TYR A 568 39.40 -24.59 -6.92
C TYR A 568 40.24 -23.90 -5.85
N TYR A 569 41.33 -23.24 -6.25
CA TYR A 569 42.34 -22.73 -5.32
C TYR A 569 42.60 -21.24 -5.51
N LEU A 570 42.76 -20.52 -4.40
CA LEU A 570 43.31 -19.16 -4.37
C LEU A 570 44.56 -19.15 -3.49
N ASN A 571 45.75 -19.13 -4.12
CA ASN A 571 47.02 -19.01 -3.42
C ASN A 571 47.16 -17.62 -2.79
N LEU A 572 47.54 -17.59 -1.51
CA LEU A 572 47.66 -16.38 -0.69
C LEU A 572 49.11 -15.88 -0.61
N ASP A 573 50.10 -16.74 -0.81
CA ASP A 573 51.53 -16.41 -0.68
C ASP A 573 52.12 -15.65 -1.91
N VAL A 574 51.28 -15.18 -2.84
CA VAL A 574 51.71 -14.53 -4.07
C VAL A 574 51.86 -13.01 -3.85
N PRO A 575 53.03 -12.39 -4.16
CA PRO A 575 53.20 -10.95 -4.08
C PRO A 575 52.22 -10.23 -5.01
N VAL A 576 51.38 -9.36 -4.45
CA VAL A 576 50.27 -8.75 -5.17
C VAL A 576 50.72 -7.45 -5.86
N ALA A 577 50.66 -7.41 -7.19
CA ALA A 577 50.83 -6.18 -7.97
C ALA A 577 49.87 -5.05 -7.50
N PRO A 578 50.23 -3.76 -7.65
CA PRO A 578 49.43 -2.65 -7.14
C PRO A 578 48.00 -2.63 -7.73
N PRO A 579 47.01 -2.09 -7.00
CA PRO A 579 45.61 -2.14 -7.39
C PRO A 579 45.40 -1.45 -8.74
N ILE A 580 44.71 -2.14 -9.65
CA ILE A 580 44.16 -1.49 -10.85
C ILE A 580 43.06 -0.55 -10.36
N ASN A 581 43.28 0.74 -10.54
CA ASN A 581 42.33 1.80 -10.26
C ASN A 581 41.01 1.47 -10.97
N ILE A 582 39.96 1.17 -10.19
CA ILE A 582 38.60 1.00 -10.71
C ILE A 582 38.12 2.40 -11.08
N LYS A 583 38.54 2.88 -12.26
CA LYS A 583 38.07 4.16 -12.80
C LYS A 583 36.79 4.00 -13.59
#